data_AF-A0A399ZZW7-F1
#
_entry.id   AF-A0A399ZZW7-F1
#
_cell.length_a   1.000
_cell.length_b   1.000
_cell.length_c   1.000
_cell.angle_alpha   90.00
_cell.angle_beta   90.00
_cell.angle_gamma   90.00
#
_symmetry.space_group_name_H-M   'P 1'
#
loop_
_entity.id
_entity.type
_entity.pdbx_description
1 polymer ?
#
loop_
_entity_poly.entity_id
_entity_poly.type
_entity_poly.pdbx_seq_one_letter_code
_entity_poly.pdbx_strand_id
1 'polypeptide(L)'
;MQKVICFHCGSAVRISPDKSLCPECGEDLQHLLDPDFVASYFHHRARELADQGDATAALAQIERGLTYAASAELHLLAAILAQQIGRYDLMRHHVAAIAVDDTLRPEAEWLLRSHQARQRGLRGQPQPSNPLEGASALLDDLLGRNQATAAPATRPLQALWPALAVMAILGLAAVAYMAFGGADRLPQTADMSRPRPSATPVQQDAAAGRAGTAQPPPATLDLLPTPTPSPEIPSDDIPNDDIPNDDIPNDVVQGPAAALADSSPRPVVIIEADNFDLAGYLRQTGHPELAELGVDALLQGTTLLLRGVVQLDQQRRQLLDAVATAPGVTKVNAVDLLLRPLPTYVVQEGDTLWSILYNIYGNADRMQELIDLNRDVMPSPELLSPGMELKIPPLQ
;
A
#
# COMPACT_ATOMS: atom_id res chain seq x y z
N MET A 1 -14.30 3.74 -27.48
CA MET A 1 -15.50 4.17 -28.24
C MET A 1 -16.63 3.21 -27.93
N GLN A 2 -17.83 3.70 -27.69
CA GLN A 2 -19.02 2.91 -27.34
C GLN A 2 -19.87 2.66 -28.58
N LYS A 3 -20.41 1.44 -28.73
CA LYS A 3 -21.32 1.10 -29.82
C LYS A 3 -22.75 1.40 -29.36
N VAL A 4 -23.46 2.24 -30.11
CA VAL A 4 -24.86 2.60 -29.86
C VAL A 4 -25.67 2.47 -31.15
N ILE A 5 -26.99 2.43 -31.02
CA ILE A 5 -27.91 2.46 -32.17
C ILE A 5 -28.51 3.86 -32.20
N CYS A 6 -28.40 4.55 -33.33
CA CYS A 6 -29.06 5.84 -33.51
C CYS A 6 -30.57 5.63 -33.62
N PHE A 7 -31.36 6.24 -32.72
CA PHE A 7 -32.82 6.14 -32.76
C PHE A 7 -33.46 6.88 -33.93
N HIS A 8 -32.74 7.83 -34.56
CA HIS A 8 -33.24 8.60 -35.70
C HIS A 8 -33.13 7.83 -37.03
N CYS A 9 -31.96 7.25 -37.34
CA CYS A 9 -31.71 6.57 -38.62
C CYS A 9 -31.55 5.04 -38.52
N GLY A 10 -31.56 4.47 -37.30
CA GLY A 10 -31.47 3.03 -37.06
C GLY A 10 -30.08 2.41 -37.31
N SER A 11 -29.06 3.22 -37.64
CA SER A 11 -27.70 2.72 -37.89
C SER A 11 -26.95 2.46 -36.58
N ALA A 12 -26.16 1.38 -36.57
CA ALA A 12 -25.26 1.07 -35.47
C ALA A 12 -23.95 1.86 -35.64
N VAL A 13 -23.70 2.81 -34.74
CA VAL A 13 -22.59 3.75 -34.83
C VAL A 13 -21.71 3.67 -33.59
N ARG A 14 -20.45 4.11 -33.71
CA ARG A 14 -19.51 4.21 -32.59
C ARG A 14 -19.31 5.66 -32.22
N ILE A 15 -19.62 6.00 -30.98
CA ILE A 15 -19.52 7.36 -30.45
C ILE A 15 -18.53 7.44 -29.27
N SER A 16 -18.10 8.66 -28.96
CA SER A 16 -17.30 8.99 -27.78
C SER A 16 -17.64 10.41 -27.32
N PRO A 17 -17.21 10.85 -26.12
CA PRO A 17 -17.51 12.19 -25.63
C PRO A 17 -17.07 13.33 -26.58
N ASP A 18 -15.99 13.16 -27.34
CA ASP A 18 -15.56 14.14 -28.36
C ASP A 18 -16.22 13.96 -29.74
N LYS A 19 -16.87 12.82 -29.97
CA LYS A 19 -17.56 12.47 -31.23
C LYS A 19 -18.92 11.86 -30.89
N SER A 20 -19.82 12.70 -30.39
CA SER A 20 -21.18 12.31 -29.99
C SER A 20 -22.18 12.28 -31.15
N LEU A 21 -21.87 12.98 -32.26
CA LEU A 21 -22.77 13.09 -33.40
C LEU A 21 -22.81 11.79 -34.23
N CYS A 22 -24.00 11.45 -34.71
CA CYS A 22 -24.19 10.35 -35.64
C CYS A 22 -23.55 10.69 -37.00
N PRO A 23 -22.65 9.85 -37.56
CA PRO A 23 -22.02 10.13 -38.85
C PRO A 23 -22.98 10.12 -40.04
N GLU A 24 -24.12 9.41 -39.93
CA GLU A 24 -25.08 9.25 -41.03
C GLU A 24 -26.14 10.37 -41.09
N CYS A 25 -26.68 10.79 -39.95
CA CYS A 25 -27.80 11.75 -39.87
C CYS A 25 -27.48 13.04 -39.11
N GLY A 26 -26.34 13.11 -38.41
CA GLY A 26 -25.94 14.30 -37.63
C GLY A 26 -26.65 14.47 -36.29
N GLU A 27 -27.48 13.52 -35.85
CA GLU A 27 -28.16 13.55 -34.54
C GLU A 27 -27.15 13.51 -33.37
N ASP A 28 -27.44 14.22 -32.27
CA ASP A 28 -26.60 14.19 -31.07
C ASP A 28 -26.93 13.00 -30.18
N LEU A 29 -25.98 12.06 -30.10
CA LEU A 29 -26.11 10.82 -29.35
C LEU A 29 -25.40 10.91 -27.99
N GLN A 30 -25.03 12.10 -27.50
CA GLN A 30 -24.36 12.28 -26.21
C GLN A 30 -25.12 11.61 -25.05
N HIS A 31 -26.44 11.72 -25.05
CA HIS A 31 -27.32 11.14 -24.03
C HIS A 31 -27.33 9.59 -24.02
N LEU A 32 -26.78 8.94 -25.05
CA LEU A 32 -26.66 7.48 -25.14
C LEU A 32 -25.31 6.97 -24.63
N LEU A 33 -24.41 7.86 -24.21
CA LEU A 33 -23.13 7.47 -23.61
C LEU A 33 -23.38 6.93 -22.21
N ASP A 34 -22.80 5.77 -21.95
CA ASP A 34 -22.85 5.13 -20.64
C ASP A 34 -21.95 5.89 -19.64
N PRO A 35 -22.42 6.23 -18.43
CA PRO A 35 -21.65 7.00 -17.47
C PRO A 35 -20.30 6.36 -17.10
N ASP A 36 -20.23 5.04 -16.98
CA ASP A 36 -19.01 4.32 -16.62
C ASP A 36 -18.01 4.32 -17.79
N PHE A 37 -18.53 4.20 -19.02
CA PHE A 37 -17.73 4.38 -20.22
C PHE A 37 -17.14 5.80 -20.30
N VAL A 38 -17.92 6.82 -19.96
CA VAL A 38 -17.47 8.21 -19.97
C VAL A 38 -16.39 8.43 -18.91
N ALA A 39 -16.59 7.94 -17.68
CA ALA A 39 -15.60 8.03 -16.62
C ALA A 39 -14.26 7.38 -17.04
N SER A 40 -14.32 6.16 -17.57
CA SER A 40 -13.16 5.44 -18.08
C SER A 40 -12.44 6.18 -19.22
N TYR A 41 -13.19 6.80 -20.13
CA TYR A 41 -12.65 7.57 -21.25
C TYR A 41 -11.82 8.77 -20.78
N PHE A 42 -12.38 9.56 -19.86
CA PHE A 42 -11.69 10.75 -19.32
C PHE A 42 -10.54 10.37 -18.40
N HIS A 43 -10.66 9.30 -17.61
CA HIS A 43 -9.57 8.77 -16.80
C HIS A 43 -8.35 8.41 -17.66
N HIS A 44 -8.54 7.63 -18.74
CA HIS A 44 -7.44 7.24 -19.63
C HIS A 44 -6.74 8.45 -20.26
N ARG A 45 -7.52 9.42 -20.74
CA ARG A 45 -6.98 10.62 -21.38
C ARG A 45 -6.24 11.54 -20.41
N ALA A 46 -6.77 11.68 -19.20
CA ALA A 46 -6.09 12.44 -18.14
C ALA A 46 -4.76 11.78 -17.78
N ARG A 47 -4.70 10.44 -17.73
CA ARG A 47 -3.45 9.71 -17.51
C ARG A 47 -2.43 9.99 -18.61
N GLU A 48 -2.82 9.91 -19.88
CA GLU A 48 -1.91 10.22 -21.00
C GLU A 48 -1.32 11.63 -20.92
N LEU A 49 -2.12 12.61 -20.47
CA LEU A 49 -1.65 14.00 -20.29
C LEU A 49 -0.75 14.16 -19.06
N ALA A 50 -1.09 13.48 -17.96
CA ALA A 50 -0.26 13.46 -16.77
C ALA A 50 1.10 12.79 -17.04
N ASP A 51 1.13 11.71 -17.83
CA ASP A 51 2.35 11.02 -18.27
C ASP A 51 3.25 11.94 -19.13
N GLN A 52 2.66 12.91 -19.84
CA GLN A 52 3.38 13.95 -20.58
C GLN A 52 3.89 15.10 -19.69
N GLY A 53 3.58 15.07 -18.39
CA GLY A 53 3.94 16.11 -17.42
C GLY A 53 2.99 17.31 -17.38
N ASP A 54 1.90 17.29 -18.15
CA ASP A 54 0.90 18.37 -18.16
C ASP A 54 -0.26 18.06 -17.22
N ALA A 55 -0.02 18.23 -15.92
CA ALA A 55 -1.04 18.04 -14.90
C ALA A 55 -2.22 19.02 -15.04
N THR A 56 -1.97 20.23 -15.56
CA THR A 56 -3.01 21.24 -15.77
C THR A 56 -3.99 20.85 -16.86
N ALA A 57 -3.49 20.36 -18.00
CA ALA A 57 -4.35 19.85 -19.05
C ALA A 57 -5.08 18.57 -18.62
N ALA A 58 -4.41 17.69 -17.87
CA ALA A 58 -5.03 16.49 -17.31
C ALA A 58 -6.23 16.84 -16.41
N LEU A 59 -6.05 17.81 -15.50
CA LEU A 59 -7.13 18.29 -14.64
C LEU A 59 -8.29 18.87 -15.45
N ALA A 60 -8.00 19.70 -16.46
CA ALA A 60 -9.04 20.27 -17.32
C ALA A 60 -9.82 19.19 -18.09
N GLN A 61 -9.19 18.08 -18.49
CA GLN A 61 -9.90 16.95 -19.09
C GLN A 61 -10.85 16.27 -18.11
N ILE A 62 -10.44 16.11 -16.85
CA ILE A 62 -11.30 15.51 -15.83
C ILE A 62 -12.47 16.41 -15.49
N GLU A 63 -12.24 17.72 -15.33
CA GLU A 63 -13.32 18.69 -15.12
C GLU A 63 -14.34 18.66 -16.25
N ARG A 64 -13.88 18.53 -17.51
CA ARG A 64 -14.77 18.26 -18.64
C ARG A 64 -15.54 16.95 -18.44
N GLY A 65 -14.89 15.86 -18.06
CA GLY A 65 -15.54 14.57 -17.82
C GLY A 65 -16.62 14.61 -16.72
N LEU A 66 -16.37 15.36 -15.65
CA LEU A 66 -17.33 15.57 -14.55
C LEU A 66 -18.62 16.27 -15.01
N THR A 67 -18.59 17.02 -16.11
CA THR A 67 -19.82 17.59 -16.71
C THR A 67 -20.73 16.53 -17.35
N TYR A 68 -20.18 15.37 -17.72
CA TYR A 68 -20.93 14.26 -18.30
C TYR A 68 -21.34 13.24 -17.23
N ALA A 69 -20.41 12.88 -16.35
CA ALA A 69 -20.63 11.86 -15.31
C ALA A 69 -19.93 12.27 -14.01
N ALA A 70 -20.72 12.56 -12.98
CA ALA A 70 -20.22 12.79 -11.63
C ALA A 70 -19.86 11.43 -11.00
N SER A 71 -18.60 11.03 -11.12
CA SER A 71 -18.08 9.79 -10.54
C SER A 71 -17.04 10.09 -9.45
N ALA A 72 -17.04 9.26 -8.41
CA ALA A 72 -16.08 9.40 -7.31
C ALA A 72 -14.62 9.21 -7.77
N GLU A 73 -14.38 8.31 -8.73
CA GLU A 73 -13.07 8.10 -9.34
C GLU A 73 -12.51 9.37 -10.00
N LEU A 74 -13.31 10.05 -10.82
CA LEU A 74 -12.90 11.30 -11.45
C LEU A 74 -12.66 12.40 -10.41
N HIS A 75 -13.48 12.49 -9.37
CA HIS A 75 -13.26 13.45 -8.29
C HIS A 75 -11.97 13.18 -7.51
N LEU A 76 -11.67 11.92 -7.19
CA LEU A 76 -10.44 11.55 -6.50
C LEU A 76 -9.22 11.88 -7.35
N LEU A 77 -9.25 11.54 -8.64
CA LEU A 77 -8.17 11.86 -9.57
C LEU A 77 -7.98 13.38 -9.71
N ALA A 78 -9.07 14.15 -9.82
CA ALA A 78 -9.02 15.60 -9.84
C ALA A 78 -8.39 16.18 -8.56
N ALA A 79 -8.73 15.61 -7.40
CA ALA A 79 -8.14 16.03 -6.12
C ALA A 79 -6.62 15.78 -6.08
N ILE A 80 -6.17 14.62 -6.56
CA ILE A 80 -4.75 14.27 -6.62
C ILE A 80 -3.98 15.23 -7.55
N LEU A 81 -4.50 15.50 -8.75
CA LEU A 81 -3.87 16.43 -9.70
C LEU A 81 -3.87 17.87 -9.16
N ALA A 82 -4.96 18.30 -8.52
CA ALA A 82 -5.04 19.62 -7.89
C ALA A 82 -3.98 19.79 -6.78
N GLN A 83 -3.71 18.73 -6.01
CA GLN A 83 -2.63 18.72 -5.02
C GLN A 83 -1.26 18.88 -5.70
N GLN A 84 -1.01 18.18 -6.82
CA GLN A 84 0.26 18.28 -7.55
C GLN A 84 0.50 19.69 -8.12
N ILE A 85 -0.56 20.37 -8.57
CA ILE A 85 -0.50 21.75 -9.09
C ILE A 85 -0.42 22.78 -7.94
N GLY A 86 -0.64 22.37 -6.69
CA GLY A 86 -0.66 23.26 -5.53
C GLY A 86 -1.98 24.03 -5.35
N ARG A 87 -3.06 23.65 -6.04
CA ARG A 87 -4.40 24.24 -5.90
C ARG A 87 -5.20 23.50 -4.83
N TYR A 88 -4.83 23.70 -3.57
CA TYR A 88 -5.43 22.99 -2.43
C TYR A 88 -6.91 23.31 -2.19
N ASP A 89 -7.41 24.46 -2.62
CA ASP A 89 -8.84 24.78 -2.56
C ASP A 89 -9.66 23.85 -3.45
N LEU A 90 -9.18 23.64 -4.68
CA LEU A 90 -9.81 22.76 -5.65
C LEU A 90 -9.71 21.29 -5.20
N MET A 91 -8.57 20.89 -4.64
CA MET A 91 -8.41 19.59 -4.01
C MET A 91 -9.50 19.33 -2.96
N ARG A 92 -9.70 20.28 -2.03
CA ARG A 92 -10.73 20.16 -0.99
C ARG A 92 -12.14 20.10 -1.57
N HIS A 93 -12.42 20.90 -2.59
CA HIS A 93 -13.71 20.90 -3.27
C HIS A 93 -14.02 19.52 -3.87
N HIS A 94 -13.07 18.89 -4.57
CA HIS A 94 -13.29 17.56 -5.15
C HIS A 94 -13.38 16.45 -4.10
N VAL A 95 -12.61 16.51 -3.02
CA VAL A 95 -12.79 15.56 -1.90
C VAL A 95 -14.19 15.69 -1.32
N ALA A 96 -14.70 16.90 -1.11
CA ALA A 96 -16.04 17.13 -0.59
C ALA A 96 -17.15 16.64 -1.54
N ALA A 97 -16.90 16.62 -2.85
CA ALA A 97 -17.85 16.19 -3.87
C ALA A 97 -18.03 14.67 -3.98
N ILE A 98 -17.05 13.87 -3.53
CA ILE A 98 -17.23 12.42 -3.36
C ILE A 98 -18.33 12.21 -2.31
N ALA A 99 -19.08 11.10 -2.33
CA ALA A 99 -20.16 10.86 -1.37
C ALA A 99 -19.67 10.28 -0.03
N VAL A 100 -20.41 10.58 1.06
CA VAL A 100 -20.49 9.84 2.33
C VAL A 100 -19.94 8.40 2.28
N ASP A 101 -20.81 7.58 1.69
CA ASP A 101 -20.77 6.13 1.73
C ASP A 101 -20.01 5.51 0.55
N ASP A 102 -19.30 6.32 -0.22
CA ASP A 102 -18.52 5.83 -1.36
C ASP A 102 -17.29 5.05 -0.90
N THR A 103 -16.96 3.97 -1.59
CA THR A 103 -15.75 3.18 -1.33
C THR A 103 -14.46 3.99 -1.40
N LEU A 104 -14.41 5.06 -2.20
CA LEU A 104 -13.23 5.92 -2.39
C LEU A 104 -13.17 7.09 -1.41
N ARG A 105 -14.17 7.22 -0.52
CA ARG A 105 -14.19 8.26 0.51
C ARG A 105 -12.96 8.20 1.42
N PRO A 106 -12.56 7.04 2.00
CA PRO A 106 -11.44 6.98 2.94
C PRO A 106 -10.11 7.45 2.34
N GLU A 107 -9.87 7.15 1.06
CA GLU A 107 -8.70 7.57 0.28
C GLU A 107 -8.70 9.08 0.08
N ALA A 108 -9.86 9.64 -0.24
CA ALA A 108 -10.02 11.09 -0.41
C ALA A 108 -9.79 11.85 0.92
N GLU A 109 -10.27 11.30 2.04
CA GLU A 109 -9.99 11.88 3.36
C GLU A 109 -8.54 11.73 3.78
N TRP A 110 -7.90 10.61 3.42
CA TRP A 110 -6.48 10.42 3.67
C TRP A 110 -5.65 11.51 2.99
N LEU A 111 -6.02 11.91 1.76
CA LEU A 111 -5.40 13.01 1.03
C LEU A 111 -5.44 14.31 1.85
N LEU A 112 -6.59 14.63 2.47
CA LEU A 112 -6.74 15.80 3.36
C LEU A 112 -5.87 15.69 4.60
N ARG A 113 -5.91 14.55 5.29
CA ARG A 113 -5.13 14.33 6.53
C ARG A 113 -3.63 14.41 6.27
N SER A 114 -3.16 13.77 5.19
CA SER A 114 -1.77 13.80 4.74
C SER A 114 -1.28 15.22 4.43
N HIS A 115 -2.12 16.02 3.74
CA HIS A 115 -1.80 17.42 3.49
C HIS A 115 -1.72 18.24 4.79
N GLN A 116 -2.67 18.08 5.71
CA GLN A 116 -2.65 18.78 7.00
C GLN A 116 -1.43 18.42 7.86
N ALA A 117 -1.03 17.14 7.88
CA ALA A 117 0.15 16.68 8.61
C ALA A 117 1.43 17.37 8.09
N ARG A 118 1.61 17.44 6.77
CA ARG A 118 2.72 18.17 6.14
C ARG A 118 2.73 19.65 6.53
N GLN A 119 1.57 20.32 6.51
CA GLN A 119 1.48 21.72 6.90
C GLN A 119 1.83 21.97 8.37
N ARG A 120 1.45 21.05 9.29
CA ARG A 120 1.82 21.15 10.70
C ARG A 120 3.32 20.96 10.92
N GLY A 121 3.94 20.03 10.18
CA GLY A 121 5.39 19.84 10.19
C GLY A 121 6.15 21.10 9.80
N LEU A 122 5.72 21.79 8.74
CA LEU A 122 6.31 23.06 8.30
C LEU A 122 6.14 24.19 9.33
N ARG A 123 5.00 24.25 10.03
CA ARG A 123 4.75 25.27 11.08
C ARG A 123 5.46 24.98 12.40
N GLY A 124 5.80 23.72 12.66
CA GLY A 124 6.48 23.29 13.88
C GLY A 124 8.01 23.45 13.85
N GLN A 125 8.59 23.86 12.71
CA GLN A 125 10.01 24.12 12.61
C GLN A 125 10.36 25.47 13.29
N PRO A 126 11.37 25.50 14.18
CA PRO A 126 11.82 26.74 14.80
C PRO A 126 12.30 27.71 13.70
N GLN A 127 11.75 28.92 13.72
CA GLN A 127 12.12 29.97 12.76
C GLN A 127 13.62 30.27 12.90
N PRO A 128 14.43 30.11 11.84
CA PRO A 128 15.85 30.35 11.93
C PRO A 128 16.09 31.81 12.30
N SER A 129 16.85 32.04 13.37
CA SER A 129 17.21 33.38 13.84
C SER A 129 18.03 34.17 12.82
N ASN A 130 18.55 33.50 11.79
CA ASN A 130 19.39 34.09 10.75
C ASN A 130 18.80 33.85 9.34
N PRO A 131 18.57 34.90 8.52
CA PRO A 131 17.94 34.77 7.19
C PRO A 131 18.71 33.88 6.20
N LEU A 132 20.05 33.81 6.34
CA LEU A 132 20.91 33.02 5.47
C LEU A 132 20.80 31.51 5.71
N GLU A 133 20.49 31.09 6.95
CA GLU A 133 20.28 29.67 7.29
C GLU A 133 18.91 29.16 6.82
N GLY A 134 17.89 30.04 6.84
CA GLY A 134 16.57 29.72 6.28
C GLY A 134 16.60 29.52 4.76
N ALA A 135 17.42 30.29 4.05
CA ALA A 135 17.57 30.16 2.60
C ALA A 135 18.25 28.83 2.20
N SER A 136 19.26 28.37 2.95
CA SER A 136 19.88 27.07 2.72
C SER A 136 18.95 25.91 3.06
N ALA A 137 18.18 26.01 4.16
CA ALA A 137 17.23 24.98 4.55
C ALA A 137 16.10 24.81 3.53
N LEU A 138 15.55 25.92 3.02
CA LEU A 138 14.55 25.90 1.95
C LEU A 138 15.11 25.38 0.63
N LEU A 139 16.37 25.71 0.31
CA LEU A 139 17.02 25.21 -0.90
C LEU A 139 17.31 23.71 -0.82
N ASP A 140 17.72 23.19 0.34
CA ASP A 140 17.93 21.75 0.54
C ASP A 140 16.61 20.97 0.61
N ASP A 141 15.51 21.59 1.06
CA ASP A 141 14.16 21.00 1.00
C ASP A 141 13.62 20.94 -0.44
N LEU A 142 13.78 22.04 -1.21
CA LEU A 142 13.43 22.09 -2.64
C LEU A 142 14.26 21.14 -3.51
N LEU A 143 15.51 20.87 -3.12
CA LEU A 143 16.39 19.91 -3.79
C LEU A 143 16.22 18.47 -3.28
N GLY A 144 15.29 18.22 -2.34
CA GLY A 144 15.04 16.89 -1.77
C GLY A 144 16.18 16.33 -0.92
N ARG A 145 17.17 17.14 -0.52
CA ARG A 145 18.30 16.70 0.31
C ARG A 145 17.93 16.41 1.75
N ASN A 146 16.84 16.99 2.24
CA ASN A 146 16.41 16.83 3.63
C ASN A 146 15.49 15.62 3.87
N GLN A 147 15.37 14.69 2.91
CA GLN A 147 14.77 13.36 3.16
C GLN A 147 15.72 12.44 3.97
N ALA A 148 16.56 13.02 4.83
CA ALA A 148 17.36 12.26 5.77
C ALA A 148 16.42 11.66 6.82
N THR A 149 16.43 10.33 6.88
CA THR A 149 15.91 9.50 7.96
C THR A 149 16.05 10.20 9.31
N ALA A 150 14.96 10.27 10.07
CA ALA A 150 14.99 10.75 11.44
C ALA A 150 16.09 10.02 12.22
N ALA A 151 17.17 10.72 12.54
CA ALA A 151 18.19 10.20 13.44
C ALA A 151 17.51 9.83 14.76
N PRO A 152 17.81 8.66 15.37
CA PRO A 152 17.20 8.28 16.63
C PRO A 152 17.52 9.35 17.67
N ALA A 153 16.47 9.87 18.31
CA ALA A 153 16.59 10.82 19.40
C ALA A 153 17.60 10.29 20.43
N THR A 154 18.71 11.00 20.59
CA THR A 154 19.70 10.69 21.62
C THR A 154 19.03 10.90 22.97
N ARG A 155 18.75 9.80 23.67
CA ARG A 155 18.28 9.83 25.06
C ARG A 155 19.30 10.63 25.89
N PRO A 156 18.88 11.59 26.73
CA PRO A 156 19.80 12.38 27.53
C PRO A 156 20.60 11.46 28.47
N LEU A 157 21.89 11.76 28.61
CA LEU A 157 22.88 11.10 29.49
C LEU A 157 22.54 11.28 30.99
N GLN A 158 21.38 10.78 31.43
CA GLN A 158 20.99 10.72 32.85
C GLN A 158 20.84 9.29 33.37
N ALA A 159 21.08 8.27 32.55
CA ALA A 159 20.85 6.86 32.89
C ALA A 159 22.13 6.01 33.13
N LEU A 160 23.31 6.62 33.32
CA LEU A 160 24.58 5.88 33.54
C LEU A 160 25.12 5.91 34.98
N TRP A 161 24.50 6.67 35.89
CA TRP A 161 24.89 6.70 37.30
C TRP A 161 24.71 5.37 38.06
N PRO A 162 23.62 4.58 37.86
CA PRO A 162 23.48 3.32 38.59
C PRO A 162 24.48 2.25 38.12
N ALA A 163 24.85 2.25 36.83
CA ALA A 163 25.82 1.29 36.28
C ALA A 163 27.25 1.55 36.78
N LEU A 164 27.65 2.81 36.90
CA LEU A 164 28.96 3.17 37.48
C LEU A 164 29.05 2.85 38.98
N ALA A 165 27.95 3.01 39.72
CA ALA A 165 27.90 2.64 41.14
C ALA A 165 28.05 1.12 41.35
N VAL A 166 27.40 0.29 40.52
CA VAL A 166 27.54 -1.17 40.59
C VAL A 166 28.96 -1.61 40.22
N MET A 167 29.59 -0.99 39.22
CA MET A 167 30.98 -1.27 38.84
C MET A 167 31.98 -0.88 39.95
N ALA A 168 31.75 0.23 40.65
CA ALA A 168 32.57 0.64 41.78
C ALA A 168 32.44 -0.33 42.98
N ILE A 169 31.24 -0.84 43.26
CA ILE A 169 31.00 -1.84 44.31
C ILE A 169 31.65 -3.18 43.96
N LEU A 170 31.54 -3.63 42.70
CA LEU A 170 32.22 -4.85 42.23
C LEU A 170 33.74 -4.70 42.25
N GLY A 171 34.26 -3.52 41.91
CA GLY A 171 35.70 -3.22 42.01
C GLY A 171 36.22 -3.30 43.45
N LEU A 172 35.49 -2.71 44.40
CA LEU A 172 35.84 -2.81 45.83
C LEU A 172 35.73 -4.25 46.36
N ALA A 173 34.75 -5.03 45.90
CA ALA A 173 34.62 -6.43 46.24
C ALA A 173 35.78 -7.28 45.68
N ALA A 174 36.25 -6.99 44.46
CA ALA A 174 37.41 -7.65 43.86
C ALA A 174 38.72 -7.32 44.58
N VAL A 175 38.90 -6.07 45.01
CA VAL A 175 40.04 -5.65 45.85
C VAL A 175 39.98 -6.32 47.22
N ALA A 176 38.80 -6.42 47.83
CA ALA A 176 38.63 -7.15 49.09
C ALA A 176 38.90 -8.66 48.93
N TYR A 177 38.51 -9.26 47.82
CA TYR A 177 38.77 -10.66 47.50
C TYR A 177 40.28 -10.93 47.32
N MET A 178 41.00 -10.03 46.64
CA MET A 178 42.46 -10.09 46.51
C MET A 178 43.19 -9.86 47.85
N ALA A 179 42.63 -9.06 48.75
CA ALA A 179 43.24 -8.73 50.04
C ALA A 179 43.00 -9.80 51.13
N PHE A 180 41.95 -10.62 51.04
CA PHE A 180 41.51 -11.48 52.16
C PHE A 180 41.35 -12.98 51.90
N GLY A 181 41.66 -13.52 50.71
CA GLY A 181 41.84 -14.98 50.61
C GLY A 181 41.69 -15.57 49.22
N GLY A 182 42.71 -16.30 48.80
CA GLY A 182 42.66 -17.15 47.61
C GLY A 182 44.02 -17.43 46.99
N ALA A 183 45.03 -17.72 47.80
CA ALA A 183 46.19 -18.44 47.31
C ALA A 183 45.76 -19.85 46.89
N ASP A 184 46.45 -20.37 45.88
CA ASP A 184 46.45 -21.76 45.41
C ASP A 184 45.38 -22.17 44.39
N ARG A 185 45.71 -22.01 43.10
CA ARG A 185 45.92 -23.12 42.14
C ARG A 185 46.14 -22.58 40.73
N LEU A 186 47.37 -22.64 40.25
CA LEU A 186 47.69 -22.63 38.82
C LEU A 186 48.11 -24.05 38.42
N PRO A 187 47.61 -24.57 37.30
CA PRO A 187 48.41 -25.44 36.46
C PRO A 187 48.56 -24.85 35.04
N GLN A 188 49.82 -24.54 34.76
CA GLN A 188 50.60 -24.79 33.54
C GLN A 188 49.96 -24.55 32.16
N THR A 189 50.59 -23.60 31.48
CA THR A 189 50.51 -23.28 30.05
C THR A 189 51.10 -24.38 29.18
N ALA A 190 50.36 -24.79 28.14
CA ALA A 190 50.89 -25.55 27.01
C ALA A 190 50.90 -24.68 25.74
N ASP A 191 52.11 -24.27 25.40
CA ASP A 191 52.78 -24.25 24.09
C ASP A 191 52.16 -23.65 22.80
N MET A 192 53.05 -22.94 22.11
CA MET A 192 53.05 -22.36 20.76
C MET A 192 52.53 -23.34 19.69
N SER A 193 51.91 -22.92 18.57
CA SER A 193 52.53 -22.09 17.53
C SER A 193 51.55 -21.85 16.36
N ARG A 194 51.58 -20.66 15.75
CA ARG A 194 51.13 -20.44 14.36
C ARG A 194 52.17 -19.59 13.63
N PRO A 195 52.57 -19.96 12.39
CA PRO A 195 53.54 -19.19 11.64
C PRO A 195 52.89 -18.06 10.84
N ARG A 196 53.63 -16.95 10.77
CA ARG A 196 53.56 -15.85 9.80
C ARG A 196 53.92 -16.39 8.40
N PRO A 197 53.50 -15.74 7.29
CA PRO A 197 54.48 -14.83 6.67
C PRO A 197 53.90 -13.55 6.03
N SER A 198 54.73 -12.50 6.18
CA SER A 198 55.22 -11.54 5.18
C SER A 198 54.33 -10.52 4.47
N ALA A 199 54.71 -9.26 4.69
CA ALA A 199 54.47 -8.04 3.93
C ALA A 199 55.07 -8.13 2.50
N THR A 200 54.84 -7.24 1.53
CA THR A 200 54.86 -5.75 1.52
C THR A 200 54.33 -5.24 0.14
N PRO A 201 54.34 -3.93 -0.23
CA PRO A 201 53.20 -3.22 -0.84
C PRO A 201 53.44 -2.84 -2.32
N VAL A 202 52.56 -2.02 -2.93
CA VAL A 202 52.90 -0.79 -3.73
C VAL A 202 51.76 -0.32 -4.67
N GLN A 203 51.52 1.00 -4.55
CA GLN A 203 51.07 2.06 -5.49
C GLN A 203 49.73 2.10 -6.25
N GLN A 204 49.19 3.31 -6.14
CA GLN A 204 48.18 4.03 -6.92
C GLN A 204 48.61 4.22 -8.38
N ASP A 205 47.63 4.37 -9.28
CA ASP A 205 47.57 5.55 -10.17
C ASP A 205 46.16 5.79 -10.73
N ALA A 206 45.92 7.05 -11.04
CA ALA A 206 44.65 7.70 -11.31
C ALA A 206 44.19 7.63 -12.78
N ALA A 207 42.90 7.93 -13.03
CA ALA A 207 42.44 8.46 -14.31
C ALA A 207 41.23 9.40 -14.15
N ALA A 208 41.29 10.51 -14.88
CA ALA A 208 40.44 11.69 -14.81
C ALA A 208 39.36 11.73 -15.91
N GLY A 209 38.40 12.66 -15.76
CA GLY A 209 37.69 13.28 -16.91
C GLY A 209 36.23 13.66 -16.68
N ARG A 210 35.94 14.96 -16.45
CA ARG A 210 34.66 15.66 -16.75
C ARG A 210 35.02 17.12 -17.08
N ALA A 211 34.82 17.58 -18.32
CA ALA A 211 33.59 17.97 -19.03
C ALA A 211 33.26 19.46 -18.83
N GLY A 212 33.26 20.19 -19.95
CA GLY A 212 33.22 21.64 -20.05
C GLY A 212 31.84 22.28 -20.03
N THR A 213 31.89 23.59 -19.83
CA THR A 213 30.87 24.64 -19.77
C THR A 213 30.26 25.02 -21.13
N ALA A 214 28.99 25.48 -21.16
CA ALA A 214 28.59 26.79 -21.70
C ALA A 214 27.05 27.01 -21.70
N GLN A 215 26.67 28.25 -21.39
CA GLN A 215 25.32 28.85 -21.24
C GLN A 215 24.85 29.54 -22.53
N PRO A 216 23.55 29.90 -22.71
CA PRO A 216 23.16 31.31 -22.98
C PRO A 216 21.72 31.68 -22.42
N PRO A 217 21.07 32.87 -22.68
CA PRO A 217 20.54 33.80 -21.66
C PRO A 217 18.99 34.06 -21.72
N PRO A 218 18.40 34.96 -20.89
CA PRO A 218 16.95 35.07 -20.66
C PRO A 218 16.24 36.24 -21.37
N ALA A 219 14.91 36.17 -21.51
CA ALA A 219 14.08 37.29 -21.97
C ALA A 219 12.71 37.37 -21.25
N THR A 220 12.58 38.44 -20.46
CA THR A 220 11.45 39.40 -20.28
C THR A 220 10.00 38.97 -19.98
N LEU A 221 9.50 39.55 -18.88
CA LEU A 221 8.10 39.65 -18.41
C LEU A 221 7.25 40.63 -19.22
N ASP A 222 5.96 40.33 -19.38
CA ASP A 222 4.89 41.31 -19.67
C ASP A 222 3.58 40.99 -18.89
N LEU A 223 3.34 41.83 -17.89
CA LEU A 223 2.13 42.50 -17.37
C LEU A 223 0.66 42.13 -17.75
N LEU A 224 -0.19 42.19 -16.69
CA LEU A 224 -1.65 42.48 -16.54
C LEU A 224 -2.71 41.37 -16.77
N PRO A 225 -3.97 41.49 -16.25
CA PRO A 225 -4.44 42.10 -15.00
C PRO A 225 -5.44 41.20 -14.20
N THR A 226 -5.79 41.65 -12.99
CA THR A 226 -6.80 41.16 -12.05
C THR A 226 -8.25 41.25 -12.55
N PRO A 227 -9.17 40.44 -11.98
CA PRO A 227 -10.43 41.01 -11.51
C PRO A 227 -10.86 40.59 -10.08
N THR A 228 -11.59 41.54 -9.48
CA THR A 228 -12.23 41.68 -8.17
C THR A 228 -13.49 40.77 -8.00
N PRO A 229 -13.96 40.46 -6.77
CA PRO A 229 -14.88 39.35 -6.50
C PRO A 229 -16.36 39.76 -6.34
N SER A 230 -17.28 38.78 -6.38
CA SER A 230 -18.71 38.93 -6.00
C SER A 230 -19.37 37.56 -5.75
N PRO A 231 -20.52 37.47 -5.04
CA PRO A 231 -20.58 36.93 -3.68
C PRO A 231 -21.49 35.68 -3.50
N GLU A 232 -21.47 35.18 -2.26
CA GLU A 232 -22.28 34.10 -1.66
C GLU A 232 -23.80 34.22 -1.87
N ILE A 233 -24.47 33.07 -2.01
CA ILE A 233 -25.90 32.90 -1.73
C ILE A 233 -26.09 31.62 -0.87
N PRO A 234 -26.99 31.64 0.14
CA PRO A 234 -27.03 30.70 1.26
C PRO A 234 -27.86 29.44 1.00
N SER A 235 -27.62 28.42 1.82
CA SER A 235 -28.37 27.16 1.90
C SER A 235 -29.64 27.33 2.74
N ASP A 236 -30.78 26.89 2.21
CA ASP A 236 -32.02 26.69 2.97
C ASP A 236 -32.26 25.18 3.18
N ASP A 237 -32.67 24.87 4.41
CA ASP A 237 -33.01 23.57 5.00
C ASP A 237 -34.15 22.82 4.30
N ILE A 238 -34.07 21.48 4.27
CA ILE A 238 -35.25 20.59 4.21
C ILE A 238 -35.09 19.47 5.28
N PRO A 239 -36.08 19.24 6.16
CA PRO A 239 -35.99 18.28 7.26
C PRO A 239 -36.36 16.83 6.89
N ASN A 240 -35.81 15.91 7.71
CA ASN A 240 -36.12 14.48 7.85
C ASN A 240 -37.61 14.16 8.00
N ASP A 241 -38.04 13.04 7.42
CA ASP A 241 -39.22 12.29 7.85
C ASP A 241 -38.88 10.80 8.06
N ASP A 242 -39.32 10.30 9.22
CA ASP A 242 -39.13 8.98 9.80
C ASP A 242 -39.89 7.86 9.06
N ILE A 243 -39.27 6.66 8.98
CA ILE A 243 -39.93 5.41 8.53
C ILE A 243 -40.18 4.52 9.77
N PRO A 244 -41.43 4.10 10.06
CA PRO A 244 -41.71 3.13 11.10
C PRO A 244 -41.52 1.67 10.64
N ASN A 245 -40.99 0.89 11.57
CA ASN A 245 -40.69 -0.54 11.53
C ASN A 245 -41.98 -1.38 11.71
N ASP A 246 -42.17 -2.47 10.96
CA ASP A 246 -43.27 -3.42 11.16
C ASP A 246 -42.77 -4.88 11.22
N ASP A 247 -43.20 -5.56 12.29
CA ASP A 247 -42.89 -6.93 12.71
C ASP A 247 -43.53 -8.00 11.81
N ILE A 248 -42.80 -9.08 11.50
CA ILE A 248 -43.34 -10.31 10.89
C ILE A 248 -43.26 -11.46 11.90
N PRO A 249 -44.39 -12.12 12.26
CA PRO A 249 -44.40 -13.26 13.17
C PRO A 249 -44.07 -14.59 12.47
N ASN A 250 -43.43 -15.45 13.25
CA ASN A 250 -42.88 -16.75 12.92
C ASN A 250 -43.83 -17.87 13.39
N ASP A 251 -44.41 -18.68 12.49
CA ASP A 251 -44.78 -20.09 12.73
C ASP A 251 -45.57 -20.68 11.55
N VAL A 252 -45.04 -21.72 10.89
CA VAL A 252 -45.78 -22.94 10.52
C VAL A 252 -44.80 -24.12 10.45
N VAL A 253 -45.06 -25.10 11.29
CA VAL A 253 -44.34 -26.36 11.49
C VAL A 253 -45.05 -27.52 10.75
N GLN A 254 -44.24 -28.32 10.05
CA GLN A 254 -44.30 -29.77 9.78
C GLN A 254 -45.45 -30.48 9.01
N GLY A 255 -44.99 -31.33 8.08
CA GLY A 255 -45.34 -32.77 8.00
C GLY A 255 -45.14 -33.39 6.60
N PRO A 256 -44.95 -34.72 6.43
CA PRO A 256 -44.28 -35.70 7.29
C PRO A 256 -43.24 -36.59 6.54
N ALA A 257 -42.55 -37.43 7.33
CA ALA A 257 -41.55 -38.40 6.91
C ALA A 257 -42.13 -39.71 6.33
N ALA A 258 -41.51 -40.20 5.25
CA ALA A 258 -41.46 -41.58 4.78
C ALA A 258 -40.23 -41.67 3.84
N ALA A 259 -39.34 -42.66 3.82
CA ALA A 259 -39.19 -43.91 4.53
C ALA A 259 -37.69 -44.25 4.55
N LEU A 260 -37.26 -44.97 5.59
CA LEU A 260 -35.94 -45.60 5.69
C LEU A 260 -35.88 -46.80 4.74
N ALA A 261 -34.98 -46.78 3.75
CA ALA A 261 -34.22 -47.94 3.25
C ALA A 261 -33.48 -47.57 1.95
N ASP A 262 -32.20 -47.19 2.04
CA ASP A 262 -31.17 -47.69 1.12
C ASP A 262 -29.78 -47.34 1.69
N SER A 263 -29.25 -48.19 2.56
CA SER A 263 -27.83 -48.17 2.93
C SER A 263 -27.05 -49.01 1.91
N SER A 264 -26.95 -48.50 0.70
CA SER A 264 -25.93 -48.95 -0.25
C SER A 264 -24.67 -48.11 -0.03
N PRO A 265 -23.49 -48.72 0.25
CA PRO A 265 -22.25 -47.96 0.32
C PRO A 265 -22.01 -47.37 -1.06
N ARG A 266 -21.99 -46.03 -1.15
CA ARG A 266 -21.52 -45.35 -2.37
C ARG A 266 -20.15 -45.93 -2.71
N PRO A 267 -19.89 -46.36 -3.95
CA PRO A 267 -18.54 -46.71 -4.33
C PRO A 267 -17.69 -45.45 -4.12
N VAL A 268 -16.73 -45.54 -3.21
CA VAL A 268 -15.63 -44.58 -3.15
C VAL A 268 -14.91 -44.76 -4.48
N VAL A 269 -15.24 -43.90 -5.44
CA VAL A 269 -14.46 -43.77 -6.67
C VAL A 269 -13.10 -43.30 -6.20
N ILE A 270 -12.14 -44.21 -6.20
CA ILE A 270 -10.73 -43.87 -6.06
C ILE A 270 -10.40 -43.14 -7.37
N ILE A 271 -10.56 -41.81 -7.36
CA ILE A 271 -10.14 -40.97 -8.48
C ILE A 271 -8.61 -41.10 -8.50
N GLU A 272 -8.06 -41.65 -9.59
CA GLU A 272 -6.63 -41.61 -9.85
C GLU A 272 -6.20 -40.14 -9.80
N ALA A 273 -5.51 -39.77 -8.73
CA ALA A 273 -5.01 -38.43 -8.51
C ALA A 273 -3.57 -38.41 -9.01
N ASP A 274 -3.36 -37.80 -10.17
CA ASP A 274 -2.01 -37.65 -10.72
C ASP A 274 -1.30 -36.52 -9.97
N ASN A 275 -0.04 -36.78 -9.60
CA ASN A 275 0.78 -35.77 -8.95
C ASN A 275 1.15 -34.69 -9.99
N PHE A 276 0.74 -33.45 -9.75
CA PHE A 276 1.06 -32.33 -10.62
C PHE A 276 2.39 -31.70 -10.16
N ASP A 277 3.37 -31.57 -11.05
CA ASP A 277 4.66 -30.92 -10.75
C ASP A 277 4.50 -29.39 -10.64
N LEU A 278 3.90 -28.96 -9.53
CA LEU A 278 3.67 -27.56 -9.21
C LEU A 278 4.98 -26.78 -9.10
N ALA A 279 6.01 -27.37 -8.49
CA ALA A 279 7.29 -26.70 -8.30
C ALA A 279 8.00 -26.46 -9.64
N GLY A 280 7.93 -27.41 -10.58
CA GLY A 280 8.40 -27.21 -11.95
C GLY A 280 7.66 -26.08 -12.66
N TYR A 281 6.33 -26.09 -12.58
CA TYR A 281 5.48 -25.08 -13.21
C TYR A 281 5.72 -23.65 -12.66
N LEU A 282 5.81 -23.49 -11.34
CA LEU A 282 6.03 -22.19 -10.70
C LEU A 282 7.40 -21.59 -11.06
N ARG A 283 8.45 -22.42 -11.15
CA ARG A 283 9.77 -21.97 -11.62
C ARG A 283 9.73 -21.53 -13.08
N GLN A 284 8.99 -22.23 -13.93
CA GLN A 284 8.87 -21.90 -15.35
C GLN A 284 8.06 -20.60 -15.58
N THR A 285 7.08 -20.32 -14.73
CA THR A 285 6.23 -19.12 -14.80
C THR A 285 6.83 -17.90 -14.13
N GLY A 286 8.00 -18.02 -13.49
CA GLY A 286 8.74 -16.91 -12.91
C GLY A 286 8.49 -16.65 -11.43
N HIS A 287 7.95 -17.65 -10.70
CA HIS A 287 7.67 -17.59 -9.26
C HIS A 287 8.48 -18.64 -8.47
N PRO A 288 9.83 -18.59 -8.47
CA PRO A 288 10.65 -19.55 -7.73
C PRO A 288 10.40 -19.51 -6.21
N GLU A 289 10.04 -18.36 -5.65
CA GLU A 289 9.76 -18.15 -4.23
C GLU A 289 8.55 -18.96 -3.73
N LEU A 290 7.55 -19.19 -4.59
CA LEU A 290 6.38 -20.00 -4.26
C LEU A 290 6.68 -21.50 -4.32
N ALA A 291 7.67 -21.91 -5.13
CA ALA A 291 8.07 -23.31 -5.25
C ALA A 291 8.79 -23.84 -3.99
N GLU A 292 9.31 -22.95 -3.15
CA GLU A 292 9.99 -23.30 -1.89
C GLU A 292 9.00 -23.56 -0.73
N LEU A 293 7.73 -23.20 -0.89
CA LEU A 293 6.69 -23.34 0.15
C LEU A 293 6.32 -24.81 0.45
N GLY A 294 6.71 -25.77 -0.42
CA GLY A 294 6.45 -27.19 -0.22
C GLY A 294 4.95 -27.55 -0.25
N VAL A 295 4.18 -26.88 -1.12
CA VAL A 295 2.75 -27.15 -1.33
C VAL A 295 2.60 -28.29 -2.34
N ASP A 296 1.80 -29.29 -2.00
CA ASP A 296 1.49 -30.41 -2.88
C ASP A 296 0.28 -30.09 -3.77
N ALA A 297 0.34 -30.51 -5.03
CA ALA A 297 -0.76 -30.35 -5.98
C ALA A 297 -1.16 -31.69 -6.61
N LEU A 298 -2.44 -32.03 -6.51
CA LEU A 298 -2.99 -33.25 -7.08
C LEU A 298 -4.03 -32.89 -8.14
N LEU A 299 -3.86 -33.41 -9.35
CA LEU A 299 -4.81 -33.22 -10.43
C LEU A 299 -5.83 -34.36 -10.43
N GLN A 300 -7.10 -34.02 -10.19
CA GLN A 300 -8.23 -34.94 -10.28
C GLN A 300 -9.07 -34.59 -11.51
N GLY A 301 -8.78 -35.23 -12.64
CA GLY A 301 -9.40 -34.92 -13.92
C GLY A 301 -9.05 -33.52 -14.40
N THR A 302 -9.91 -32.53 -14.14
CA THR A 302 -9.71 -31.11 -14.48
C THR A 302 -9.69 -30.19 -13.24
N THR A 303 -9.81 -30.76 -12.04
CA THR A 303 -9.77 -30.02 -10.78
C THR A 303 -8.42 -30.22 -10.10
N LEU A 304 -7.70 -29.13 -9.83
CA LEU A 304 -6.46 -29.18 -9.08
C LEU A 304 -6.73 -28.99 -7.59
N LEU A 305 -6.32 -29.95 -6.77
CA LEU A 305 -6.37 -29.89 -5.31
C LEU A 305 -5.00 -29.41 -4.80
N LEU A 306 -4.99 -28.28 -4.10
CA LEU A 306 -3.79 -27.74 -3.44
C LEU A 306 -3.83 -28.11 -1.95
N ARG A 307 -2.74 -28.72 -1.46
CA ARG A 307 -2.59 -29.15 -0.07
C ARG A 307 -1.30 -28.62 0.51
N GLY A 308 -1.38 -27.97 1.66
CA GLY A 308 -0.18 -27.50 2.34
C GLY A 308 -0.45 -26.39 3.32
N VAL A 309 0.62 -25.75 3.77
CA VAL A 309 0.56 -24.63 4.70
C VAL A 309 1.25 -23.44 4.07
N VAL A 310 0.59 -22.28 4.12
CA VAL A 310 1.11 -21.01 3.62
C VAL A 310 1.21 -20.02 4.78
N GLN A 311 2.24 -19.18 4.78
CA GLN A 311 2.49 -18.22 5.87
C GLN A 311 1.74 -16.91 5.67
N LEU A 312 1.61 -16.46 4.41
CA LEU A 312 0.96 -15.19 4.05
C LEU A 312 -0.21 -15.43 3.11
N ASP A 313 -1.32 -14.74 3.32
CA ASP A 313 -2.44 -14.75 2.38
C ASP A 313 -2.04 -14.21 0.99
N GLN A 314 -1.10 -13.26 0.93
CA GLN A 314 -0.54 -12.80 -0.34
C GLN A 314 0.06 -13.97 -1.16
N GLN A 315 0.84 -14.85 -0.53
CA GLN A 315 1.42 -16.03 -1.19
C GLN A 315 0.33 -16.99 -1.66
N ARG A 316 -0.73 -17.16 -0.85
CA ARG A 316 -1.88 -17.99 -1.19
C ARG A 316 -2.58 -17.46 -2.44
N ARG A 317 -2.83 -16.14 -2.53
CA ARG A 317 -3.46 -15.50 -3.69
C ARG A 317 -2.59 -15.60 -4.95
N GLN A 318 -1.29 -15.34 -4.83
CA GLN A 318 -0.34 -15.48 -5.94
C GLN A 318 -0.29 -16.92 -6.45
N LEU A 319 -0.32 -17.90 -5.55
CA LEU A 319 -0.36 -19.31 -5.93
C LEU A 319 -1.65 -19.66 -6.68
N LEU A 320 -2.80 -19.20 -6.20
CA LEU A 320 -4.09 -19.43 -6.84
C LEU A 320 -4.16 -18.82 -8.25
N ASP A 321 -3.64 -17.61 -8.42
CA ASP A 321 -3.58 -16.92 -9.70
C ASP A 321 -2.65 -17.62 -10.70
N ALA A 322 -1.44 -17.99 -10.25
CA ALA A 322 -0.49 -18.73 -11.07
C ALA A 322 -1.08 -20.07 -11.54
N VAL A 323 -1.73 -20.79 -10.63
CA VAL A 323 -2.34 -22.10 -10.92
C VAL A 323 -3.58 -21.98 -11.81
N ALA A 324 -4.35 -20.89 -11.71
CA ALA A 324 -5.51 -20.67 -12.56
C ALA A 324 -5.14 -20.53 -14.05
N THR A 325 -3.89 -20.15 -14.34
CA THR A 325 -3.35 -20.04 -15.70
C THR A 325 -2.75 -21.37 -16.21
N ALA A 326 -2.74 -22.42 -15.40
CA ALA A 326 -2.13 -23.70 -15.77
C ALA A 326 -2.94 -24.47 -16.82
N PRO A 327 -2.29 -25.08 -17.82
CA PRO A 327 -2.97 -25.84 -18.87
C PRO A 327 -3.61 -27.10 -18.28
N GLY A 328 -4.90 -27.31 -18.57
CA GLY A 328 -5.66 -28.48 -18.10
C GLY A 328 -6.38 -28.30 -16.75
N VAL A 329 -6.25 -27.13 -16.11
CA VAL A 329 -6.96 -26.79 -14.87
C VAL A 329 -8.18 -25.93 -15.18
N THR A 330 -9.38 -26.44 -14.89
CA THR A 330 -10.64 -25.67 -15.01
C THR A 330 -11.11 -25.15 -13.66
N LYS A 331 -10.75 -25.86 -12.57
CA LYS A 331 -11.16 -25.52 -11.21
C LYS A 331 -10.01 -25.77 -10.25
N VAL A 332 -9.78 -24.83 -9.34
CA VAL A 332 -8.79 -24.98 -8.25
C VAL A 332 -9.53 -25.14 -6.94
N ASN A 333 -9.17 -26.15 -6.16
CA ASN A 333 -9.67 -26.38 -4.82
C ASN A 333 -8.53 -26.18 -3.82
N ALA A 334 -8.68 -25.18 -2.95
CA ALA A 334 -7.71 -24.79 -1.95
C ALA A 334 -8.27 -24.90 -0.51
N VAL A 335 -9.21 -25.82 -0.29
CA VAL A 335 -9.76 -26.12 1.04
C VAL A 335 -8.67 -26.68 1.97
N ASP A 336 -7.79 -27.53 1.45
CA ASP A 336 -6.69 -28.16 2.18
C ASP A 336 -5.42 -27.28 2.23
N LEU A 337 -5.51 -26.03 1.75
CA LEU A 337 -4.42 -25.06 1.78
C LEU A 337 -4.61 -24.13 2.98
N LEU A 338 -3.93 -24.46 4.07
CA LEU A 338 -4.11 -23.82 5.37
C LEU A 338 -3.22 -22.58 5.50
N LEU A 339 -3.80 -21.47 5.94
CA LEU A 339 -3.03 -20.28 6.32
C LEU A 339 -2.56 -20.43 7.77
N ARG A 340 -1.25 -20.34 7.98
CA ARG A 340 -0.63 -20.32 9.31
C ARG A 340 0.43 -19.23 9.32
N PRO A 341 0.13 -18.03 9.82
CA PRO A 341 1.11 -16.95 9.85
C PRO A 341 2.22 -17.20 10.86
N LEU A 342 3.38 -16.61 10.58
CA LEU A 342 4.51 -16.56 11.50
C LEU A 342 4.13 -15.73 12.74
N PRO A 343 4.63 -16.08 13.93
CA PRO A 343 4.34 -15.34 15.17
C PRO A 343 4.96 -13.94 15.19
N THR A 344 5.93 -13.67 14.32
CA THR A 344 6.63 -12.40 14.22
C THR A 344 6.79 -12.02 12.75
N TYR A 345 6.66 -10.73 12.45
CA TYR A 345 6.88 -10.14 11.14
C TYR A 345 7.88 -8.99 11.24
N VAL A 346 8.83 -8.94 10.30
CA VAL A 346 9.79 -7.83 10.19
C VAL A 346 9.25 -6.83 9.18
N VAL A 347 8.99 -5.62 9.64
CA VAL A 347 8.44 -4.53 8.82
C VAL A 347 9.41 -4.19 7.68
N GLN A 348 8.91 -4.16 6.44
CA GLN A 348 9.70 -3.79 5.28
C GLN A 348 9.51 -2.31 4.92
N GLU A 349 10.36 -1.79 4.02
CA GLU A 349 10.20 -0.43 3.52
C GLU A 349 8.89 -0.30 2.73
N GLY A 350 8.10 0.73 3.05
CA GLY A 350 6.79 0.97 2.44
C GLY A 350 5.63 0.19 3.07
N ASP A 351 5.90 -0.67 4.06
CA ASP A 351 4.83 -1.35 4.81
C ASP A 351 4.03 -0.36 5.67
N THR A 352 2.73 -0.56 5.69
CA THR A 352 1.78 0.06 6.61
C THR A 352 1.18 -1.04 7.48
N LEU A 353 0.66 -0.71 8.67
CA LEU A 353 -0.02 -1.71 9.50
C LEU A 353 -1.17 -2.40 8.75
N TRP A 354 -1.82 -1.65 7.85
CA TRP A 354 -2.88 -2.16 7.00
C TRP A 354 -2.33 -3.16 5.98
N SER A 355 -1.27 -2.79 5.25
CA SER A 355 -0.69 -3.69 4.24
C SER A 355 -0.10 -4.95 4.87
N ILE A 356 0.50 -4.85 6.05
CA ILE A 356 1.01 -6.01 6.80
C ILE A 356 -0.13 -6.99 7.10
N LEU A 357 -1.23 -6.51 7.69
CA LEU A 357 -2.38 -7.37 8.01
C LEU A 357 -3.05 -7.91 6.76
N TYR A 358 -3.19 -7.09 5.72
CA TYR A 358 -3.76 -7.52 4.46
C TYR A 358 -2.90 -8.59 3.77
N ASN A 359 -1.58 -8.49 3.86
CA ASN A 359 -0.67 -9.48 3.28
C ASN A 359 -0.67 -10.79 4.08
N ILE A 360 -0.81 -10.71 5.40
CA ILE A 360 -0.82 -11.87 6.30
C ILE A 360 -2.18 -12.59 6.27
N TYR A 361 -3.29 -11.86 6.46
CA TYR A 361 -4.63 -12.42 6.65
C TYR A 361 -5.59 -12.21 5.48
N GLY A 362 -5.30 -11.28 4.57
CA GLY A 362 -6.23 -10.85 3.52
C GLY A 362 -7.24 -9.78 3.97
N ASN A 363 -7.22 -9.36 5.24
CA ASN A 363 -8.07 -8.29 5.78
C ASN A 363 -7.31 -7.49 6.86
N ALA A 364 -7.89 -6.35 7.26
CA ALA A 364 -7.31 -5.46 8.26
C ALA A 364 -8.14 -5.38 9.56
N ASP A 365 -9.09 -6.30 9.77
CA ASP A 365 -10.05 -6.25 10.88
C ASP A 365 -9.35 -6.35 12.25
N ARG A 366 -8.18 -7.00 12.29
CA ARG A 366 -7.38 -7.21 13.50
C ARG A 366 -6.33 -6.11 13.74
N MET A 367 -6.51 -4.94 13.12
CA MET A 367 -5.64 -3.77 13.30
C MET A 367 -5.44 -3.41 14.77
N GLN A 368 -6.55 -3.30 15.51
CA GLN A 368 -6.52 -2.91 16.91
C GLN A 368 -5.77 -3.95 17.76
N GLU A 369 -6.01 -5.23 17.52
CA GLU A 369 -5.34 -6.34 18.22
C GLU A 369 -3.82 -6.34 17.95
N LEU A 370 -3.40 -6.10 16.70
CA LEU A 370 -1.99 -5.97 16.34
C LEU A 370 -1.33 -4.81 17.09
N ILE A 371 -1.99 -3.64 17.13
CA ILE A 371 -1.48 -2.46 17.81
C ILE A 371 -1.34 -2.73 19.31
N ASP A 372 -2.37 -3.32 19.93
CA ASP A 372 -2.40 -3.57 21.37
C ASP A 372 -1.38 -4.64 21.79
N LEU A 373 -1.16 -5.66 20.96
CA LEU A 373 -0.13 -6.68 21.17
C LEU A 373 1.30 -6.14 21.10
N ASN A 374 1.51 -5.05 20.35
CA ASN A 374 2.82 -4.47 20.07
C ASN A 374 3.05 -3.10 20.72
N ARG A 375 2.25 -2.69 21.70
CA ARG A 375 2.44 -1.39 22.40
C ARG A 375 3.81 -1.21 23.03
N ASP A 376 4.48 -2.31 23.35
CA ASP A 376 5.84 -2.35 23.88
C ASP A 376 6.89 -1.91 22.85
N VAL A 377 6.71 -2.29 21.59
CA VAL A 377 7.64 -1.99 20.48
C VAL A 377 7.18 -0.78 19.67
N MET A 378 5.87 -0.61 19.49
CA MET A 378 5.21 0.44 18.74
C MET A 378 4.16 1.13 19.62
N PRO A 379 4.54 2.17 20.39
CA PRO A 379 3.61 2.88 21.28
C PRO A 379 2.46 3.56 20.53
N SER A 380 2.74 4.03 19.32
CA SER A 380 1.78 4.71 18.44
C SER A 380 1.85 4.12 17.02
N PRO A 381 0.70 3.97 16.32
CA PRO A 381 0.65 3.45 14.95
C PRO A 381 1.51 4.22 13.94
N GLU A 382 1.67 5.53 14.17
CA GLU A 382 2.46 6.44 13.32
C GLU A 382 3.97 6.23 13.45
N LEU A 383 4.44 5.46 14.44
CA LEU A 383 5.85 5.17 14.69
C LEU A 383 6.34 3.89 14.00
N LEU A 384 5.53 3.28 13.14
CA LEU A 384 5.93 2.12 12.36
C LEU A 384 7.18 2.45 11.53
N SER A 385 8.24 1.65 11.70
CA SER A 385 9.52 1.86 11.03
C SER A 385 10.00 0.54 10.40
N PRO A 386 10.65 0.59 9.21
CA PRO A 386 11.27 -0.58 8.61
C PRO A 386 12.30 -1.24 9.55
N GLY A 387 12.37 -2.57 9.53
CA GLY A 387 13.22 -3.38 10.41
C GLY A 387 12.64 -3.62 11.81
N MET A 388 11.47 -3.07 12.14
CA MET A 388 10.78 -3.34 13.39
C MET A 388 10.20 -4.76 13.39
N GLU A 389 10.41 -5.50 14.48
CA GLU A 389 9.80 -6.83 14.67
C GLU A 389 8.44 -6.68 15.37
N LEU A 390 7.37 -7.04 14.68
CA LEU A 390 6.01 -7.03 15.21
C LEU A 390 5.55 -8.45 15.53
N LYS A 391 4.97 -8.64 16.71
CA LYS A 391 4.25 -9.86 17.10
C LYS A 391 2.93 -9.90 16.34
N ILE A 392 2.65 -11.03 15.70
CA ILE A 392 1.45 -11.24 14.89
C ILE A 392 0.44 -12.06 15.70
N PRO A 393 -0.84 -11.64 15.77
CA PRO A 393 -1.88 -12.42 16.42
C PRO A 393 -2.01 -13.84 15.82
N PRO A 394 -2.37 -14.87 16.59
CA PRO A 394 -2.65 -16.17 15.99
C PRO A 394 -4.02 -16.19 15.28
N LEU A 395 -4.12 -16.96 14.19
CA LEU A 395 -5.43 -17.38 13.66
C LEU A 395 -6.08 -18.33 14.68
N GLN A 396 -7.32 -18.02 15.08
CA GLN A 396 -8.10 -18.83 16.02
C GLN A 396 -8.81 -19.97 15.31
#